data_AF-A0A1Q7V6P8-F1
#
_entry.id   AF-A0A1Q7V6P8-F1
#
_cell.length_a   1.000
_cell.length_b   1.000
_cell.length_c   1.000
_cell.angle_alpha   90.00
_cell.angle_beta   90.00
_cell.angle_gamma   90.00
#
_symmetry.space_group_name_H-M   'P 1'
#
loop_
_entity.id
_entity.type
_entity.pdbx_description
1 polymer ?
#
loop_
_entity_poly.entity_id
_entity_poly.type
_entity_poly.pdbx_seq_one_letter_code
_entity_poly.pdbx_strand_id
1 'polypeptide(L)'
;MANPEQELARIAGVLHADGVPGQVARAVELSSAARMRNLEEKHSSEWRLTRGTRQDIAFVRQAKSGGWRSELSAPLVRTIEQAWGATMKNLGYELLVDEMAISGKAED
;
A
#
# COMPACT_ATOMS: atom_id res chain seq x y z
N MET A 1 -6.51 -3.96 -8.42
CA MET A 1 -5.71 -2.74 -8.23
C MET A 1 -6.61 -1.55 -8.45
N ALA A 2 -6.61 -0.57 -7.53
CA ALA A 2 -7.39 0.65 -7.69
C ALA A 2 -6.92 1.44 -8.92
N ASN A 3 -7.84 2.07 -9.64
CA ASN A 3 -7.56 2.94 -10.79
C ASN A 3 -7.12 4.33 -10.27
N PRO A 4 -5.81 4.66 -10.27
CA PRO A 4 -5.33 5.86 -9.60
C PRO A 4 -5.79 7.14 -10.28
N GLU A 5 -6.01 7.11 -11.60
CA GLU A 5 -6.53 8.27 -12.35
C GLU A 5 -7.97 8.58 -11.94
N GLN A 6 -8.79 7.54 -11.80
CA GLN A 6 -10.17 7.69 -11.34
C GLN A 6 -10.25 8.22 -9.91
N GLU A 7 -9.43 7.69 -9.00
CA GLU A 7 -9.41 8.16 -7.60
C GLU A 7 -8.86 9.59 -7.49
N LEU A 8 -7.83 9.93 -8.25
CA LEU A 8 -7.29 11.29 -8.25
C LEU A 8 -8.28 12.29 -8.84
N ALA A 9 -9.01 11.93 -9.90
CA ALA A 9 -10.09 12.75 -10.45
C ALA A 9 -11.21 12.98 -9.42
N ARG A 10 -11.58 11.95 -8.66
CA ARG A 10 -12.57 12.06 -7.57
C ARG A 10 -12.12 13.04 -6.48
N ILE A 11 -10.84 12.97 -6.08
CA ILE A 11 -10.27 13.88 -5.09
C ILE A 11 -10.19 15.32 -5.65
N ALA A 12 -9.82 15.49 -6.91
CA ALA A 12 -9.75 16.80 -7.56
C ALA A 12 -11.09 17.54 -7.51
N GLY A 13 -12.20 16.83 -7.77
CA GLY A 13 -13.55 17.40 -7.66
C GLY A 13 -13.93 17.83 -6.24
N VAL A 14 -13.51 17.07 -5.21
CA VAL A 14 -13.71 17.46 -3.80
C VAL A 14 -12.91 18.70 -3.43
N LEU A 15 -11.73 18.88 -4.01
CA LEU A 15 -10.83 20.00 -3.74
C LEU A 15 -11.10 21.23 -4.63
N HIS A 16 -12.11 21.19 -5.50
CA HIS A 16 -12.35 22.20 -6.54
C HIS A 16 -11.10 22.50 -7.39
N ALA A 17 -10.28 21.47 -7.60
CA ALA A 17 -9.04 21.50 -8.37
C ALA A 17 -9.20 20.69 -9.66
N ASP A 18 -10.35 20.85 -10.32
CA ASP A 18 -10.71 20.09 -11.52
C ASP A 18 -9.63 20.24 -12.59
N GLY A 19 -8.98 19.12 -12.91
CA GLY A 19 -7.98 19.04 -13.97
C GLY A 19 -8.56 18.41 -15.22
N VAL A 20 -8.03 18.80 -16.38
CA VAL A 20 -8.32 18.03 -17.62
C VAL A 20 -7.70 16.62 -17.49
N PRO A 21 -8.24 15.59 -18.15
CA PRO A 21 -7.74 14.21 -18.01
C PRO A 21 -6.22 14.05 -18.16
N GLY A 22 -5.59 14.80 -19.06
CA GLY A 22 -4.14 14.78 -19.23
C GLY A 22 -3.33 15.30 -18.03
N GLN A 23 -3.90 16.21 -17.22
CA GLN A 23 -3.27 16.69 -15.98
C GLN A 23 -3.37 15.62 -14.89
N VAL A 24 -4.48 14.90 -14.80
CA VAL A 24 -4.68 13.80 -13.86
C VAL A 24 -3.71 12.65 -14.18
N ALA A 25 -3.66 12.21 -15.44
CA ALA A 25 -2.74 11.17 -15.88
C ALA A 25 -1.28 11.53 -15.60
N ARG A 26 -0.89 12.78 -15.90
CA ARG A 26 0.44 13.29 -15.57
C ARG A 26 0.68 13.27 -14.06
N ALA A 27 -0.26 13.74 -13.24
CA ALA A 27 -0.09 13.74 -11.78
C ALA A 27 0.05 12.32 -11.22
N VAL A 28 -0.66 11.33 -11.77
CA VAL A 28 -0.50 9.92 -11.43
C VAL A 28 0.89 9.40 -11.80
N GLU A 29 1.37 9.67 -13.01
CA GLU A 29 2.72 9.29 -13.46
C GLU A 29 3.80 9.92 -12.57
N LEU A 30 3.64 11.21 -12.27
CA LEU A 30 4.51 11.97 -11.37
C LEU A 30 4.51 11.41 -9.93
N SER A 31 3.43 10.77 -9.51
CA SER A 31 3.26 10.18 -8.18
C SER A 31 3.50 8.66 -8.14
N SER A 32 3.99 8.08 -9.24
CA SER A 32 4.22 6.64 -9.33
C SER A 32 5.33 6.17 -8.37
N ALA A 33 5.19 4.94 -7.85
CA ALA A 33 6.19 4.35 -6.96
C ALA A 33 7.59 4.28 -7.59
N ALA A 34 7.67 4.03 -8.90
CA ALA A 34 8.94 4.02 -9.62
C ALA A 34 9.61 5.40 -9.61
N ARG A 35 8.85 6.46 -9.89
CA ARG A 35 9.38 7.82 -9.87
C ARG A 35 9.75 8.28 -8.46
N MET A 36 8.94 7.95 -7.45
CA MET A 36 9.24 8.29 -6.07
C MET A 36 10.55 7.63 -5.59
N ARG A 37 10.80 6.36 -5.95
CA ARG A 37 12.10 5.70 -5.68
C ARG A 37 13.26 6.42 -6.37
N ASN A 38 13.09 6.80 -7.64
CA ASN A 38 14.14 7.53 -8.36
C ASN A 38 14.45 8.90 -7.73
N LEU A 39 13.44 9.58 -7.20
CA LEU A 39 13.63 10.84 -6.47
C LEU A 39 14.32 10.61 -5.12
N GLU A 40 13.96 9.53 -4.42
CA GLU A 40 14.61 9.14 -3.17
C GLU A 40 16.10 8.84 -3.38
N GLU A 41 16.46 8.00 -4.36
CA GLU A 41 17.86 7.66 -4.67
C GLU A 41 18.71 8.90 -4.98
N LYS A 42 18.12 9.92 -5.61
CA LYS A 42 18.84 11.13 -6.01
C LYS A 42 18.94 12.18 -4.90
N HIS A 43 17.90 12.30 -4.06
CA HIS A 43 17.72 13.45 -3.17
C HIS A 43 17.38 13.06 -1.72
N SER A 44 17.59 11.81 -1.29
CA SER A 44 17.22 11.34 0.05
C SER A 44 17.78 12.19 1.20
N SER A 45 19.03 12.66 1.06
CA SER A 45 19.71 13.50 2.05
C SER A 45 19.24 14.97 2.05
N GLU A 46 18.59 15.41 0.97
CA GLU A 46 18.07 16.77 0.81
C GLU A 46 16.60 16.88 1.24
N TRP A 47 15.86 15.77 1.15
CA TRP A 47 14.44 15.74 1.41
C TRP A 47 14.14 15.99 2.89
N ARG A 48 13.52 17.15 3.19
CA ARG A 48 13.32 17.65 4.57
C ARG A 48 12.68 16.63 5.53
N LEU A 49 11.73 15.82 5.05
CA LEU A 49 11.02 14.81 5.84
C LEU A 49 11.80 13.50 6.07
N THR A 50 12.71 13.11 5.17
CA THR A 50 13.41 11.81 5.24
C THR A 50 14.92 11.93 5.46
N ARG A 51 15.51 13.12 5.38
CA ARG A 51 16.96 13.33 5.58
C ARG A 51 17.51 12.89 6.94
N GLY A 52 16.64 12.81 7.96
CA GLY A 52 17.00 12.38 9.32
C GLY A 52 16.66 10.92 9.62
N THR A 53 16.10 10.17 8.65
CA THR A 53 15.74 8.76 8.83
C THR A 53 16.89 7.84 8.45
N ARG A 54 16.73 6.55 8.75
CA ARG A 54 17.61 5.47 8.28
C ARG A 54 17.80 5.57 6.76
N GLN A 55 19.04 5.82 6.32
CA GLN A 55 19.39 5.96 4.89
C GLN A 55 19.76 4.60 4.27
N ASP A 56 20.05 3.60 5.09
CA ASP A 56 20.31 2.23 4.67
C ASP A 56 19.03 1.44 4.37
N ILE A 57 17.86 2.02 4.64
CA ILE A 57 16.56 1.42 4.36
C ILE A 57 15.74 2.40 3.53
N ALA A 58 15.37 1.99 2.32
CA ALA A 58 14.49 2.78 1.47
C ALA A 58 13.14 3.07 2.16
N PHE A 59 12.72 4.33 2.08
CA PHE A 59 11.42 4.84 2.45
C PHE A 59 10.35 4.27 1.49
N VAL A 60 10.56 4.39 0.18
CA VAL A 60 9.67 3.80 -0.83
C VAL A 60 10.13 2.38 -1.17
N ARG A 61 9.58 1.39 -0.46
CA ARG A 61 9.86 -0.04 -0.69
C ARG A 61 9.06 -0.61 -1.86
N GLN A 62 8.34 -1.71 -1.62
CA GLN A 62 7.60 -2.44 -2.67
C GLN A 62 6.39 -1.67 -3.20
N ALA A 63 5.81 -0.76 -2.40
CA ALA A 63 4.62 0.03 -2.76
C ALA A 63 3.43 -0.85 -3.23
N LYS A 64 3.21 -1.97 -2.54
CA LYS A 64 2.10 -2.90 -2.79
C LYS A 64 1.29 -3.11 -1.51
N SER A 65 -0.02 -3.23 -1.66
CA SER A 65 -0.90 -3.62 -0.56
C SER A 65 -0.82 -5.14 -0.32
N GLY A 66 -0.94 -5.56 0.94
CA GLY A 66 -1.09 -6.97 1.28
C GLY A 66 0.20 -7.78 1.39
N GLY A 67 1.39 -7.15 1.27
CA GLY A 67 2.67 -7.87 1.41
C GLY A 67 2.83 -8.63 2.72
N TRP A 68 2.21 -8.15 3.81
CA TRP A 68 2.21 -8.83 5.12
C TRP A 68 1.69 -10.27 5.06
N ARG A 69 0.82 -10.59 4.08
CA ARG A 69 0.25 -11.94 3.92
C ARG A 69 1.28 -12.99 3.53
N SER A 70 2.32 -12.59 2.80
CA SER A 70 3.41 -13.47 2.37
C SER A 70 4.71 -13.22 3.13
N GLU A 71 4.89 -12.03 3.71
CA GLU A 71 6.13 -11.65 4.41
C GLU A 71 6.14 -12.08 5.88
N LEU A 72 4.98 -12.27 6.50
CA LEU A 72 4.88 -12.73 7.89
C LEU A 72 4.74 -14.25 7.94
N SER A 73 5.36 -14.86 8.94
CA SER A 73 5.18 -16.29 9.21
C SER A 73 3.78 -16.58 9.75
N ALA A 74 3.27 -17.79 9.50
CA ALA A 74 1.93 -18.18 9.95
C ALA A 74 1.68 -17.99 11.46
N PRO A 75 2.64 -18.23 12.38
CA PRO A 75 2.45 -17.93 13.80
C PRO A 75 2.25 -16.44 14.10
N LEU A 76 2.97 -15.55 13.41
CA LEU A 76 2.81 -14.10 13.58
C LEU A 76 1.46 -13.63 13.03
N VAL A 77 1.06 -14.14 11.86
CA VAL A 77 -0.28 -13.87 11.30
C VAL A 77 -1.36 -14.30 12.29
N ARG A 78 -1.29 -15.51 12.84
CA ARG A 78 -2.23 -15.99 13.86
C ARG A 78 -2.27 -15.07 15.08
N THR A 79 -1.13 -14.59 15.54
CA THR A 79 -1.05 -13.68 16.70
C THR A 79 -1.79 -12.36 16.43
N ILE A 80 -1.59 -11.79 15.24
CA ILE A 80 -2.27 -10.55 14.83
C ILE A 80 -3.78 -10.79 14.70
N GLU A 81 -4.19 -11.87 14.01
CA GLU A 81 -5.60 -12.16 13.75
C GLU A 81 -6.34 -12.60 15.02
N GLN A 82 -5.69 -13.22 15.99
CA GLN A 82 -6.27 -13.49 17.31
C GLN A 82 -6.56 -12.21 18.08
N ALA A 83 -5.65 -11.22 18.01
CA ALA A 83 -5.82 -9.95 18.72
C ALA A 83 -6.78 -8.98 18.01
N TRP A 84 -6.79 -8.98 16.67
CA TRP A 84 -7.46 -7.94 15.88
C TRP A 84 -8.47 -8.46 14.86
N GLY A 85 -8.63 -9.78 14.73
CA GLY A 85 -9.41 -10.38 13.65
C GLY A 85 -10.86 -9.89 13.54
N ALA A 86 -11.51 -9.62 14.68
CA ALA A 86 -12.84 -9.03 14.70
C ALA A 86 -12.86 -7.60 14.10
N THR A 87 -11.90 -6.75 14.50
CA THR A 87 -11.75 -5.40 13.95
C THR A 87 -11.38 -5.43 12.46
N MET A 88 -10.49 -6.34 12.07
CA MET A 88 -10.10 -6.54 10.67
C MET A 88 -11.31 -6.90 9.82
N LYS A 89 -12.15 -7.85 10.25
CA LYS A 89 -13.40 -8.22 9.56
C LYS A 89 -14.37 -7.04 9.45
N ASN A 90 -14.55 -6.25 10.51
CA ASN A 90 -15.41 -5.07 10.49
C ASN A 90 -14.93 -3.99 9.49
N LEU A 91 -13.62 -3.90 9.27
CA LEU A 91 -13.02 -2.99 8.29
C LEU A 91 -12.94 -3.61 6.87
N GLY A 92 -13.48 -4.82 6.66
CA GLY A 92 -13.52 -5.50 5.38
C GLY A 92 -12.23 -6.25 5.00
N TYR A 93 -11.35 -6.53 5.96
CA TYR A 93 -10.17 -7.37 5.73
C TYR A 93 -10.51 -8.85 5.87
N GLU A 94 -10.01 -9.65 4.92
CA GLU A 94 -10.02 -11.11 4.98
C GLU A 94 -8.89 -11.62 5.88
N LEU A 95 -9.19 -12.63 6.72
CA LEU A 95 -8.24 -13.30 7.59
C LEU A 95 -7.63 -14.51 6.88
N LEU A 96 -6.31 -14.64 6.95
CA LEU A 96 -5.56 -15.72 6.33
C LEU A 96 -5.76 -17.06 7.05
N VAL A 97 -5.99 -17.06 8.37
CA VAL A 97 -6.26 -18.32 9.09
C VAL A 97 -7.54 -18.99 8.60
N ASP A 98 -8.54 -18.20 8.21
CA ASP A 98 -9.79 -18.70 7.65
C ASP A 98 -9.55 -19.28 6.24
N GLU A 99 -8.75 -18.60 5.41
CA GLU A 99 -8.37 -19.06 4.06
C GLU A 99 -7.57 -20.38 4.09
N MET A 100 -6.59 -20.48 4.98
CA MET A 100 -5.79 -21.71 5.18
C MET A 100 -6.64 -22.88 5.67
N ALA A 101 -7.62 -22.63 6.55
CA ALA A 101 -8.52 -23.66 7.06
C ALA A 101 -9.50 -24.18 5.99
N ILE A 102 -9.84 -23.35 4.99
CA ILE A 102 -10.63 -23.75 3.82
C ILE A 102 -9.76 -24.55 2.83
N SER A 103 -8.53 -24.10 2.56
CA SER A 103 -7.60 -24.80 1.67
C SER A 103 -7.21 -26.18 2.18
N GLY A 104 -7.06 -26.37 3.50
CA GLY A 104 -6.73 -27.67 4.09
C GLY A 104 -7.89 -28.67 4.15
N LYS A 105 -9.12 -28.26 3.83
CA LYS A 105 -10.31 -29.14 3.77
C LYS A 105 -10.64 -29.64 2.36
N ALA A 106 -9.90 -29.20 1.35
CA ALA A 106 -10.17 -29.54 -0.05
C ALA A 106 -9.38 -30.77 -0.57
N GLU A 107 -8.63 -31.46 0.31
CA GLU A 107 -7.80 -32.62 -0.06
C GLU A 107 -8.27 -33.96 0.55
N ASP A 108 -9.51 -34.05 1.05
CA ASP A 108 -10.15 -35.32 1.45
C ASP A 108 -11.32 -35.71 0.53
#